data_AF-A0A3C0B4Y8-F1
#
_entry.id   AF-A0A3C0B4Y8-F1
#
_cell.length_a   1.000
_cell.length_b   1.000
_cell.length_c   1.000
_cell.angle_alpha   90.00
_cell.angle_beta   90.00
_cell.angle_gamma   90.00
#
_symmetry.space_group_name_H-M   'P 1'
#
loop_
_entity.id
_entity.type
_entity.pdbx_description
1 polymer ?
#
loop_
_entity_poly.entity_id
_entity_poly.type
_entity_poly.pdbx_seq_one_letter_code
_entity_poly.pdbx_strand_id
1 'polypeptide(L)'
;MIRFFKGKGLFALECSQEPDANEIEKLSWLFGDAQNIEARSLSGFFIGPRREMITPWSTNAVEITLNMGLTGIKRIEQFVEVGNANAMFDPMLEQLYDGLDQQLFTIDRMPEPPREIEDIAAYNLTEGLALSPDEISYLQQLSHRLGRALTDSEVFGFSQVNSEHCRHKIFNGTFIIDGVEKAHSLFSLIRKTSKQHPNFIVSAYKDNVAFVKGPVIQQFAPLTQHQPDYFAEKPIQSVISLKAETHNFPTTVEPFNGAATGSGGEIRDRMAGGKGSMPLAGTAVYMTAYPRLGENHAWESVMAPRKWLYHAPGELLIKASDGASDFGNKFGQPLICGSILTFEQQMGERAYAFDKVIMQAGGIGYAREKDSLKDEPVPGDQVVVMGGDNYRIGMGGGAVSSVATGQLSNRIELNAVQRSNPEMQKRVYNVIRAMAELDENPIISIHDHGAGGHLNSLSELVEVTGGSISIDKLPLGDPTLSDREIIGNESQERMGLLMQKNKLHLLEQVAARERAPLFVVGETTSNQKLTFINTQTGHKAIDLSLFDLFGKPPQTILSDITENIELQEQHYDVDKLHQYVSEVLQLEAVACKDWLTNKVDRS
;
A
#
# COMPACT_ATOMS: atom_id res chain seq x y z
N MET A 1 -26.32 -3.25 18.45
CA MET A 1 -27.11 -2.07 18.86
C MET A 1 -26.26 -0.84 18.58
N ILE A 2 -26.85 0.25 18.07
CA ILE A 2 -26.13 1.52 17.88
C ILE A 2 -26.37 2.46 19.06
N ARG A 3 -25.30 3.06 19.58
CA ARG A 3 -25.32 4.10 20.62
C ARG A 3 -24.70 5.38 20.10
N PHE A 4 -25.23 6.52 20.54
CA PHE A 4 -24.77 7.83 20.09
C PHE A 4 -24.21 8.63 21.27
N PHE A 5 -23.05 9.25 21.07
CA PHE A 5 -22.44 10.18 22.02
C PHE A 5 -22.20 11.52 21.34
N LYS A 6 -22.60 12.63 21.96
CA LYS A 6 -22.42 13.98 21.42
C LYS A 6 -21.56 14.83 22.36
N GLY A 7 -20.41 15.26 21.85
CA GLY A 7 -19.48 16.19 22.48
C GLY A 7 -19.02 17.22 21.46
N LYS A 8 -17.69 17.36 21.28
CA LYS A 8 -17.13 18.14 20.15
C LYS A 8 -17.45 17.53 18.78
N GLY A 9 -17.67 16.22 18.74
CA GLY A 9 -18.16 15.49 17.58
C GLY A 9 -19.36 14.63 17.95
N LEU A 10 -19.99 14.04 16.93
CA LEU A 10 -21.00 13.00 17.11
C LEU A 10 -20.35 11.64 16.86
N PHE A 11 -20.46 10.72 17.81
CA PHE A 11 -19.91 9.37 17.71
C PHE A 11 -21.05 8.36 17.67
N ALA A 12 -20.97 7.40 16.75
CA ALA A 12 -21.88 6.27 16.69
C ALA A 12 -21.11 4.97 16.96
N LEU A 13 -21.57 4.20 17.94
CA LEU A 13 -20.93 2.99 18.43
C LEU A 13 -21.80 1.78 18.11
N GLU A 14 -21.22 0.78 17.47
CA GLU A 14 -21.81 -0.55 17.38
C GLU A 14 -21.45 -1.38 18.60
N CYS A 15 -22.44 -1.65 19.45
CA CYS A 15 -22.26 -2.46 20.64
C CYS A 15 -22.90 -3.86 20.45
N SER A 16 -22.19 -4.91 20.89
CA SER A 16 -22.70 -6.28 20.97
C SER A 16 -23.80 -6.43 22.02
N GLN A 17 -23.73 -5.64 23.09
CA GLN A 17 -24.69 -5.56 24.18
C GLN A 17 -24.88 -4.11 24.63
N GLU A 18 -25.90 -3.86 25.45
CA GLU A 18 -26.15 -2.53 26.00
C GLU A 18 -25.08 -2.19 27.05
N PRO A 19 -24.33 -1.08 26.89
CA PRO A 19 -23.33 -0.71 27.87
C PRO A 19 -23.96 -0.37 29.22
N ASP A 20 -23.37 -0.85 30.31
CA ASP A 20 -23.82 -0.50 31.66
C ASP A 20 -23.44 0.95 32.04
N ALA A 21 -23.91 1.43 33.20
CA ALA A 21 -23.68 2.81 33.64
C ALA A 21 -22.18 3.16 33.76
N ASN A 22 -21.34 2.22 34.19
CA ASN A 22 -19.90 2.41 34.34
C ASN A 22 -19.20 2.37 32.96
N GLU A 23 -19.66 1.53 32.04
CA GLU A 23 -19.20 1.55 30.64
C GLU A 23 -19.56 2.86 29.94
N ILE A 24 -20.78 3.39 30.16
CA ILE A 24 -21.21 4.69 29.63
C ILE A 24 -20.34 5.82 30.19
N GLU A 25 -20.00 5.80 31.49
CA GLU A 25 -19.11 6.80 32.10
C GLU A 25 -17.71 6.77 31.46
N LYS A 26 -17.14 5.57 31.30
CA LYS A 26 -15.86 5.36 30.61
C LYS A 26 -15.87 5.88 29.18
N LEU A 27 -16.92 5.58 28.42
CA LEU A 27 -17.09 6.03 27.04
C LEU A 27 -17.26 7.56 26.96
N SER A 28 -18.04 8.13 27.89
CA SER A 28 -18.22 9.59 27.98
C SER A 28 -16.89 10.29 28.21
N TRP A 29 -16.06 9.76 29.14
CA TRP A 29 -14.72 10.26 29.39
C TRP A 29 -13.80 10.13 28.16
N LEU A 30 -13.81 8.96 27.50
CA LEU A 30 -12.99 8.70 26.32
C LEU A 30 -13.29 9.70 25.19
N PHE A 31 -14.56 10.07 25.01
CA PHE A 31 -15.00 11.02 23.99
C PHE A 31 -14.94 12.49 24.43
N GLY A 32 -14.21 12.80 25.51
CA GLY A 32 -14.02 14.17 26.00
C GLY A 32 -15.27 14.75 26.64
N ASP A 33 -15.82 14.03 27.61
CA ASP A 33 -17.05 14.34 28.35
C ASP A 33 -18.29 14.45 27.45
N ALA A 34 -18.33 13.62 26.40
CA ALA A 34 -19.48 13.55 25.49
C ALA A 34 -20.70 12.99 26.20
N GLN A 35 -21.87 13.55 25.91
CA GLN A 35 -23.14 13.09 26.47
C GLN A 35 -23.67 11.89 25.69
N ASN A 36 -24.00 10.80 26.39
CA ASN A 36 -24.76 9.69 25.84
C ASN A 36 -26.17 10.19 25.44
N ILE A 37 -26.56 9.94 24.20
CA ILE A 37 -27.89 10.27 23.71
C ILE A 37 -28.77 9.03 23.84
N GLU A 38 -29.78 9.10 24.70
CA GLU A 38 -30.79 8.05 24.89
C GLU A 38 -31.85 8.01 23.75
N ALA A 39 -31.38 8.08 22.50
CA ALA A 39 -32.23 7.98 21.32
C ALA A 39 -31.80 6.78 20.46
N ARG A 40 -32.78 6.09 19.86
CA ARG A 40 -32.52 4.98 18.92
C ARG A 40 -32.18 5.47 17.51
N SER A 41 -32.54 6.71 17.20
CA SER A 41 -32.21 7.40 15.96
C SER A 41 -32.04 8.90 16.21
N LEU A 42 -31.30 9.55 15.31
CA LEU A 42 -31.07 10.98 15.27
C LEU A 42 -31.59 11.52 13.94
N SER A 43 -32.41 12.56 13.97
CA SER A 43 -32.88 13.27 12.78
C SER A 43 -31.93 14.40 12.41
N GLY A 44 -31.82 14.71 11.12
CA GLY A 44 -30.91 15.73 10.59
C GLY A 44 -30.03 15.15 9.50
N PHE A 45 -29.17 15.99 8.91
CA PHE A 45 -28.21 15.53 7.91
C PHE A 45 -26.85 15.36 8.56
N PHE A 46 -26.17 14.25 8.24
CA PHE A 46 -24.86 13.93 8.80
C PHE A 46 -23.90 13.54 7.70
N ILE A 47 -22.65 13.98 7.80
CA ILE A 47 -21.55 13.48 6.98
C ILE A 47 -20.74 12.51 7.84
N GLY A 48 -20.40 11.36 7.28
CA GLY A 48 -19.53 10.38 7.93
C GLY A 48 -18.95 9.40 6.92
N PRO A 49 -18.12 8.46 7.38
CA PRO A 49 -17.55 7.44 6.52
C PRO A 49 -18.65 6.54 5.94
N ARG A 50 -18.40 6.01 4.74
CA ARG A 50 -19.28 5.02 4.12
C ARG A 50 -19.49 3.81 5.05
N ARG A 51 -20.70 3.27 5.09
CA ARG A 51 -21.05 2.16 6.00
C ARG A 51 -20.22 0.91 5.75
N GLU A 52 -19.79 0.69 4.50
CA GLU A 52 -18.96 -0.44 4.07
C GLU A 52 -17.48 -0.29 4.47
N MET A 53 -17.04 0.91 4.87
CA MET A 53 -15.64 1.21 5.16
C MET A 53 -15.40 1.44 6.64
N ILE A 54 -14.57 0.61 7.28
CA ILE A 54 -14.10 0.85 8.65
C ILE A 54 -12.89 1.79 8.59
N THR A 55 -13.01 2.98 9.19
CA THR A 55 -11.93 3.97 9.17
C THR A 55 -10.71 3.50 10.00
N PRO A 56 -9.49 3.96 9.69
CA PRO A 56 -8.33 3.76 10.58
C PRO A 56 -8.57 4.33 11.98
N TRP A 57 -9.29 5.45 12.07
CA TRP A 57 -9.72 6.04 13.34
C TRP A 57 -10.58 5.06 14.14
N SER A 58 -11.56 4.41 13.50
CA SER A 58 -12.42 3.39 14.11
C SER A 58 -11.63 2.22 14.66
N THR A 59 -10.69 1.66 13.89
CA THR A 59 -9.82 0.58 14.36
C THR A 59 -9.09 0.97 15.64
N ASN A 60 -8.45 2.13 15.66
CA ASN A 60 -7.68 2.58 16.81
C ASN A 60 -8.58 2.94 18.01
N ALA A 61 -9.76 3.54 17.75
CA ALA A 61 -10.73 3.88 18.80
C ALA A 61 -11.29 2.61 19.48
N VAL A 62 -11.65 1.58 18.71
CA VAL A 62 -12.09 0.29 19.24
C VAL A 62 -10.98 -0.36 20.07
N GLU A 63 -9.73 -0.35 19.61
CA GLU A 63 -8.60 -0.88 20.38
C GLU A 63 -8.37 -0.13 21.71
N ILE A 64 -8.55 1.19 21.74
CA ILE A 64 -8.51 1.96 22.99
C ILE A 64 -9.60 1.46 23.95
N THR A 65 -10.83 1.23 23.46
CA THR A 65 -11.90 0.68 24.31
C THR A 65 -11.55 -0.70 24.87
N LEU A 66 -10.92 -1.57 24.07
CA LEU A 66 -10.46 -2.88 24.54
C LEU A 66 -9.41 -2.74 25.65
N ASN A 67 -8.47 -1.79 25.51
CA ASN A 67 -7.47 -1.49 26.54
C ASN A 67 -8.08 -0.92 27.84
N MET A 68 -9.25 -0.28 27.75
CA MET A 68 -10.04 0.18 28.90
C MET A 68 -10.90 -0.94 29.55
N GLY A 69 -10.82 -2.16 29.02
CA GLY A 69 -11.60 -3.32 29.44
C GLY A 69 -13.02 -3.35 28.90
N LEU A 70 -13.33 -2.61 27.84
CA LEU A 70 -14.64 -2.58 27.19
C LEU A 70 -14.64 -3.53 25.98
N THR A 71 -15.10 -4.77 26.17
CA THR A 71 -15.09 -5.81 25.12
C THR A 71 -16.34 -5.83 24.25
N GLY A 72 -17.35 -5.03 24.59
CA GLY A 72 -18.64 -5.02 23.90
C GLY A 72 -18.71 -4.12 22.65
N ILE A 73 -17.65 -3.36 22.35
CA ILE A 73 -17.66 -2.38 21.25
C ILE A 73 -17.04 -3.01 20.00
N LYS A 74 -17.80 -3.04 18.91
CA LYS A 74 -17.37 -3.61 17.62
C LYS A 74 -16.85 -2.56 16.64
N ARG A 75 -17.46 -1.37 16.66
CA ARG A 75 -17.15 -0.29 15.73
C ARG A 75 -17.46 1.06 16.37
N ILE A 76 -16.63 2.06 16.10
CA ILE A 76 -16.85 3.45 16.53
C ILE A 76 -16.59 4.32 15.31
N GLU A 77 -17.54 5.14 14.91
CA GLU A 77 -17.31 6.12 13.82
C GLU A 77 -17.72 7.52 14.27
N GLN A 78 -17.07 8.52 13.67
CA GLN A 78 -17.38 9.92 13.87
C GLN A 78 -18.26 10.44 12.73
N PHE A 79 -19.22 11.28 13.09
CA PHE A 79 -20.13 11.97 12.20
C PHE A 79 -20.13 13.47 12.48
N VAL A 80 -20.39 14.25 11.43
CA VAL A 80 -20.53 15.70 11.48
C VAL A 80 -21.96 16.06 11.09
N GLU A 81 -22.69 16.72 11.99
CA GLU A 81 -24.02 17.25 11.71
C GLU A 81 -23.92 18.45 10.76
N VAL A 82 -24.71 18.44 9.68
CA VAL A 82 -24.73 19.50 8.66
C VAL A 82 -26.13 20.06 8.46
N GLY A 83 -26.19 21.31 7.99
CA GLY A 83 -27.45 22.05 7.91
C GLY A 83 -28.39 21.62 6.80
N ASN A 84 -27.92 20.92 5.76
CA ASN A 84 -28.75 20.50 4.63
C ASN A 84 -28.10 19.36 3.80
N ALA A 85 -28.90 18.76 2.91
CA ALA A 85 -28.50 17.67 2.02
C ALA A 85 -27.48 18.04 0.93
N ASN A 86 -27.19 19.33 0.73
CA ASN A 86 -26.22 19.83 -0.26
C ASN A 86 -24.88 20.23 0.38
N ALA A 87 -24.63 19.82 1.63
CA ALA A 87 -23.34 20.03 2.27
C ALA A 87 -22.22 19.40 1.42
N MET A 88 -21.09 20.10 1.29
CA MET A 88 -19.93 19.56 0.59
C MET A 88 -19.20 18.56 1.50
N PHE A 89 -18.80 17.42 0.93
CA PHE A 89 -18.02 16.38 1.58
C PHE A 89 -17.09 15.75 0.54
N ASP A 90 -16.13 14.94 0.98
CA ASP A 90 -15.28 14.19 0.04
C ASP A 90 -16.03 12.94 -0.44
N PRO A 91 -16.49 12.87 -1.70
CA PRO A 91 -17.28 11.74 -2.17
C PRO A 91 -16.48 10.44 -2.26
N MET A 92 -15.15 10.47 -2.19
CA MET A 92 -14.31 9.28 -2.19
C MET A 92 -14.25 8.61 -0.81
N LEU A 93 -14.35 9.39 0.27
CA LEU A 93 -14.18 8.90 1.65
C LEU A 93 -15.48 8.90 2.46
N GLU A 94 -16.37 9.85 2.17
CA GLU A 94 -17.51 10.19 3.00
C GLU A 94 -18.82 10.01 2.23
N GLN A 95 -19.92 9.95 2.99
CA GLN A 95 -21.28 9.95 2.49
C GLN A 95 -22.17 10.83 3.37
N LEU A 96 -23.17 11.44 2.74
CA LEU A 96 -24.24 12.13 3.45
C LEU A 96 -25.36 11.15 3.85
N TYR A 97 -25.77 11.25 5.10
CA TYR A 97 -26.81 10.46 5.75
C TYR A 97 -28.00 11.37 6.09
N ASP A 98 -29.21 10.94 5.74
CA ASP A 98 -30.47 11.53 6.21
C ASP A 98 -30.92 10.76 7.45
N GLY A 99 -30.51 11.28 8.61
CA GLY A 99 -30.63 10.63 9.90
C GLY A 99 -29.61 9.51 10.14
N LEU A 100 -29.42 9.18 11.41
CA LEU A 100 -28.64 8.02 11.86
C LEU A 100 -29.55 7.13 12.71
N ASP A 101 -29.54 5.82 12.47
CA ASP A 101 -30.40 4.87 13.18
C ASP A 101 -29.68 3.56 13.54
N GLN A 102 -30.45 2.55 13.95
CA GLN A 102 -29.92 1.25 14.35
C GLN A 102 -29.41 0.40 13.16
N GLN A 103 -29.63 0.82 11.92
CA GLN A 103 -29.14 0.16 10.70
C GLN A 103 -27.91 0.86 10.11
N LEU A 104 -27.35 1.84 10.81
CA LEU A 104 -26.23 2.68 10.33
C LEU A 104 -25.04 1.88 9.79
N PHE A 105 -24.68 0.78 10.46
CA PHE A 105 -23.58 -0.10 10.06
C PHE A 105 -24.03 -1.44 9.49
N THR A 106 -25.33 -1.60 9.23
CA THR A 106 -25.84 -2.84 8.63
C THR A 106 -25.45 -2.88 7.16
N ILE A 107 -24.84 -4.00 6.76
CA ILE A 107 -24.47 -4.31 5.38
C ILE A 107 -25.24 -5.57 4.97
N ASP A 108 -26.15 -5.44 4.01
CA ASP A 108 -26.97 -6.57 3.52
C ASP A 108 -26.27 -7.41 2.43
N ARG A 109 -25.01 -7.09 2.15
CA ARG A 109 -24.20 -7.79 1.14
C ARG A 109 -23.62 -9.07 1.74
N MET A 110 -23.87 -10.19 1.07
CA MET A 110 -23.22 -11.46 1.38
C MET A 110 -21.96 -11.65 0.52
N PRO A 111 -20.96 -12.40 1.01
CA PRO A 111 -19.85 -12.87 0.19
C PRO A 111 -20.35 -13.52 -1.10
N GLU A 112 -19.79 -13.10 -2.23
CA GLU A 112 -20.09 -13.75 -3.50
C GLU A 112 -19.56 -15.18 -3.48
N PRO A 113 -20.36 -16.19 -3.87
CA PRO A 113 -19.89 -17.56 -3.90
C PRO A 113 -18.79 -17.69 -4.96
N PRO A 114 -17.82 -18.61 -4.75
CA PRO A 114 -16.81 -18.90 -5.76
C PRO A 114 -17.43 -19.27 -7.11
N ARG A 115 -16.79 -18.82 -8.19
CA ARG A 115 -17.27 -19.05 -9.56
C ARG A 115 -16.23 -19.79 -10.38
N GLU A 116 -16.70 -20.72 -11.20
CA GLU A 116 -15.93 -21.31 -12.29
C GLU A 116 -16.09 -20.47 -13.55
N ILE A 117 -14.99 -20.21 -14.25
CA ILE A 117 -14.95 -19.34 -15.43
C ILE A 117 -14.89 -20.19 -16.69
N GLU A 118 -16.02 -20.22 -17.42
CA GLU A 118 -16.12 -20.89 -18.72
C GLU A 118 -15.56 -20.03 -19.86
N ASP A 119 -15.83 -18.71 -19.83
CA ASP A 119 -15.35 -17.75 -20.81
C ASP A 119 -14.42 -16.70 -20.17
N ILE A 120 -13.11 -16.95 -20.30
CA ILE A 120 -12.05 -16.07 -19.78
C ILE A 120 -12.06 -14.70 -20.48
N ALA A 121 -12.44 -14.61 -21.76
CA ALA A 121 -12.44 -13.34 -22.48
C ALA A 121 -13.58 -12.42 -22.01
N ALA A 122 -14.77 -12.99 -21.84
CA ALA A 122 -15.91 -12.27 -21.27
C ALA A 122 -15.65 -11.84 -19.81
N TYR A 123 -15.03 -12.71 -19.01
CA TYR A 123 -14.66 -12.40 -17.63
C TYR A 123 -13.61 -11.27 -17.57
N ASN A 124 -12.57 -11.31 -18.41
CA ASN A 124 -11.56 -10.26 -18.51
C ASN A 124 -12.17 -8.87 -18.76
N LEU A 125 -13.13 -8.78 -19.69
CA LEU A 125 -13.82 -7.53 -19.99
C LEU A 125 -14.72 -7.04 -18.85
N THR A 126 -15.44 -7.96 -18.21
CA THR A 126 -16.39 -7.64 -17.14
C THR A 126 -15.69 -7.14 -15.87
N GLU A 127 -14.59 -7.80 -15.51
CA GLU A 127 -13.82 -7.47 -14.30
C GLU A 127 -12.67 -6.47 -14.55
N GLY A 128 -12.37 -6.15 -15.81
CA GLY A 128 -11.33 -5.18 -16.16
C GLY A 128 -9.91 -5.68 -15.84
N LEU A 129 -9.60 -6.95 -16.08
CA LEU A 129 -8.33 -7.58 -15.69
C LEU A 129 -7.14 -7.18 -16.58
N ALA A 130 -7.39 -6.47 -17.69
CA ALA A 130 -6.39 -6.02 -18.65
C ALA A 130 -5.49 -7.13 -19.21
N LEU A 131 -6.01 -8.36 -19.33
CA LEU A 131 -5.29 -9.48 -19.94
C LEU A 131 -5.15 -9.29 -21.46
N SER A 132 -3.97 -9.59 -21.98
CA SER A 132 -3.68 -9.63 -23.42
C SER A 132 -4.31 -10.86 -24.10
N PRO A 133 -4.48 -10.86 -25.44
CA PRO A 133 -4.98 -12.02 -26.17
C PRO A 133 -4.17 -13.31 -25.93
N ASP A 134 -2.84 -13.19 -25.80
CA ASP A 134 -1.96 -14.33 -25.53
C ASP A 134 -2.14 -14.89 -24.12
N GLU A 135 -2.35 -14.03 -23.12
CA GLU A 135 -2.64 -14.44 -21.74
C GLU A 135 -4.01 -15.11 -21.62
N ILE A 136 -5.01 -14.62 -22.35
CA ILE A 136 -6.34 -15.27 -22.45
C ILE A 136 -6.17 -16.67 -23.06
N SER A 137 -5.44 -16.78 -24.16
CA SER A 137 -5.19 -18.08 -24.80
C SER A 137 -4.43 -19.04 -23.89
N TYR A 138 -3.43 -18.54 -23.14
CA TYR A 138 -2.69 -19.32 -22.16
C TYR A 138 -3.61 -19.89 -21.07
N LEU A 139 -4.49 -19.07 -20.49
CA LEU A 139 -5.43 -19.51 -19.46
C LEU A 139 -6.46 -20.52 -19.99
N GLN A 140 -6.92 -20.36 -21.23
CA GLN A 140 -7.80 -21.33 -21.89
C GLN A 140 -7.11 -22.68 -22.07
N GLN A 141 -5.85 -22.68 -22.52
CA GLN A 141 -5.04 -23.89 -22.65
C GLN A 141 -4.74 -24.54 -21.30
N LEU A 142 -4.51 -23.72 -20.26
CA LEU A 142 -4.31 -24.20 -18.90
C LEU A 142 -5.56 -24.91 -18.37
N SER A 143 -6.73 -24.30 -18.50
CA SER A 143 -8.04 -24.90 -18.16
C SER A 143 -8.21 -26.27 -18.83
N HIS A 144 -7.97 -26.36 -20.14
CA HIS A 144 -8.03 -27.62 -20.89
C HIS A 144 -7.02 -28.67 -20.38
N ARG A 145 -5.79 -28.25 -20.04
CA ARG A 145 -4.74 -29.14 -19.52
C ARG A 145 -5.07 -29.70 -18.13
N LEU A 146 -5.68 -28.87 -17.28
CA LEU A 146 -6.12 -29.27 -15.94
C LEU A 146 -7.39 -30.12 -15.98
N GLY A 147 -8.14 -30.09 -17.08
CA GLY A 147 -9.39 -30.84 -17.24
C GLY A 147 -10.55 -30.30 -16.39
N ARG A 148 -10.48 -29.02 -15.98
CA ARG A 148 -11.51 -28.30 -15.22
C ARG A 148 -11.51 -26.83 -15.58
N ALA A 149 -12.63 -26.16 -15.37
CA ALA A 149 -12.67 -24.70 -15.42
C ALA A 149 -11.75 -24.08 -14.35
N LEU A 150 -11.21 -22.89 -14.65
CA LEU A 150 -10.46 -22.10 -13.68
C LEU A 150 -11.44 -21.35 -12.78
N THR A 151 -11.08 -21.15 -11.51
CA THR A 151 -11.88 -20.32 -10.62
C THR A 151 -11.70 -18.83 -10.93
N ASP A 152 -12.65 -18.01 -10.49
CA ASP A 152 -12.54 -16.56 -10.50
C ASP A 152 -11.24 -16.06 -9.83
N SER A 153 -10.87 -16.69 -8.72
CA SER A 153 -9.68 -16.39 -7.94
C SER A 153 -8.39 -16.77 -8.68
N GLU A 154 -8.39 -17.85 -9.46
CA GLU A 154 -7.25 -18.25 -10.31
C GLU A 154 -7.05 -17.29 -11.47
N VAL A 155 -8.13 -16.91 -12.17
CA VAL A 155 -8.04 -15.97 -13.30
C VAL A 155 -7.68 -14.57 -12.81
N PHE A 156 -8.30 -14.10 -11.72
CA PHE A 156 -7.94 -12.84 -11.08
C PHE A 156 -6.49 -12.88 -10.58
N GLY A 157 -6.09 -13.95 -9.90
CA GLY A 157 -4.74 -14.10 -9.37
C GLY A 157 -3.67 -14.07 -10.45
N PHE A 158 -3.90 -14.76 -11.56
CA PHE A 158 -3.02 -14.70 -12.72
C PHE A 158 -2.88 -13.27 -13.26
N SER A 159 -3.98 -12.50 -13.35
CA SER A 159 -3.95 -11.12 -13.85
C SER A 159 -3.09 -10.18 -12.99
N GLN A 160 -3.13 -10.34 -11.66
CA GLN A 160 -2.38 -9.47 -10.76
C GLN A 160 -0.89 -9.80 -10.80
N VAL A 161 -0.54 -11.09 -10.67
CA VAL A 161 0.84 -11.59 -10.67
C VAL A 161 1.53 -11.34 -12.02
N ASN A 162 0.77 -11.31 -13.12
CA ASN A 162 1.30 -11.07 -14.46
C ASN A 162 0.99 -9.67 -15.01
N SER A 163 0.60 -8.72 -14.16
CA SER A 163 0.44 -7.32 -14.56
C SER A 163 1.78 -6.68 -14.97
N GLU A 164 1.74 -5.56 -15.69
CA GLU A 164 2.96 -4.78 -16.01
C GLU A 164 3.66 -4.32 -14.73
N HIS A 165 2.89 -3.90 -13.73
CA HIS A 165 3.40 -3.46 -12.43
C HIS A 165 4.23 -4.55 -11.72
N CYS A 166 3.80 -5.82 -11.76
CA CYS A 166 4.50 -6.90 -11.08
C CYS A 166 5.66 -7.47 -11.90
N ARG A 167 5.49 -7.62 -13.23
CA ARG A 167 6.49 -8.29 -14.09
C ARG A 167 7.48 -7.37 -14.79
N HIS A 168 7.23 -6.06 -14.78
CA HIS A 168 8.06 -5.07 -15.45
C HIS A 168 8.34 -5.47 -16.91
N LYS A 169 7.30 -5.84 -17.68
CA LYS A 169 7.46 -6.45 -19.01
C LYS A 169 8.12 -5.47 -19.98
N ILE A 170 7.87 -4.17 -19.86
CA ILE A 170 8.55 -3.13 -20.64
C ILE A 170 10.06 -3.12 -20.34
N PHE A 171 10.45 -3.16 -19.06
CA PHE A 171 11.86 -3.13 -18.67
C PHE A 171 12.64 -4.39 -19.08
N ASN A 172 11.95 -5.52 -19.19
CA ASN A 172 12.50 -6.80 -19.65
C ASN A 172 12.29 -7.07 -21.15
N GLY A 173 11.57 -6.19 -21.85
CA GLY A 173 11.20 -6.34 -23.25
C GLY A 173 12.37 -6.13 -24.22
N THR A 174 12.12 -6.50 -25.48
CA THR A 174 13.01 -6.23 -26.61
C THR A 174 12.60 -4.91 -27.27
N PHE A 175 13.58 -4.04 -27.52
CA PHE A 175 13.35 -2.73 -28.15
C PHE A 175 13.86 -2.74 -29.60
N ILE A 176 13.01 -2.31 -30.53
CA ILE A 176 13.36 -2.04 -31.93
C ILE A 176 13.21 -0.54 -32.17
N ILE A 177 14.32 0.19 -32.29
CA ILE A 177 14.30 1.64 -32.50
C ILE A 177 14.88 1.95 -33.87
N ASP A 178 14.13 2.68 -34.70
CA ASP A 178 14.48 3.00 -36.08
C ASP A 178 14.72 1.74 -36.93
N GLY A 179 13.91 0.70 -36.71
CA GLY A 179 14.03 -0.59 -37.38
C GLY A 179 15.23 -1.44 -36.93
N VAL A 180 15.99 -1.00 -35.93
CA VAL A 180 17.16 -1.73 -35.39
C VAL A 180 16.85 -2.29 -34.01
N GLU A 181 16.87 -3.62 -33.89
CA GLU A 181 16.77 -4.32 -32.62
C GLU A 181 17.96 -3.98 -31.71
N LYS A 182 17.68 -3.62 -30.45
CA LYS A 182 18.68 -3.30 -29.45
C LYS A 182 19.10 -4.56 -28.68
N ALA A 183 20.40 -4.72 -28.48
CA ALA A 183 20.98 -5.92 -27.87
C ALA A 183 20.66 -6.11 -26.37
N HIS A 184 20.10 -5.10 -25.71
CA HIS A 184 19.93 -5.06 -24.26
C HIS A 184 18.54 -4.51 -23.91
N SER A 185 17.86 -5.16 -22.97
CA SER A 185 16.67 -4.60 -22.31
C SER A 185 17.07 -3.47 -21.36
N LEU A 186 16.13 -2.61 -20.97
CA LEU A 186 16.37 -1.52 -20.01
C LEU A 186 16.92 -2.08 -18.68
N PHE A 187 16.34 -3.17 -18.17
CA PHE A 187 16.80 -3.76 -16.92
C PHE A 187 18.21 -4.35 -17.03
N SER A 188 18.57 -4.91 -18.19
CA SER A 188 19.93 -5.39 -18.42
C SER A 188 20.96 -4.26 -18.45
N LEU A 189 20.58 -3.06 -18.96
CA LEU A 189 21.40 -1.86 -18.91
C LEU A 189 21.56 -1.35 -17.46
N ILE A 190 20.50 -1.39 -16.65
CA ILE A 190 20.58 -1.05 -15.22
C ILE A 190 21.52 -2.02 -14.49
N ARG A 191 21.37 -3.34 -14.70
CA ARG A 191 22.25 -4.36 -14.10
C ARG A 191 23.70 -4.26 -14.57
N LYS A 192 23.97 -3.63 -15.72
CA LYS A 192 25.33 -3.40 -16.20
C LYS A 192 26.10 -2.45 -15.28
N THR A 193 25.44 -1.47 -14.66
CA THR A 193 26.09 -0.48 -13.79
C THR A 193 26.70 -1.14 -12.56
N SER A 194 25.94 -2.00 -11.88
CA SER A 194 26.39 -2.77 -10.71
C SER A 194 27.42 -3.85 -11.06
N LYS A 195 27.33 -4.47 -12.25
CA LYS A 195 28.35 -5.41 -12.74
C LYS A 195 29.69 -4.72 -13.01
N GLN A 196 29.68 -3.50 -13.56
CA GLN A 196 30.89 -2.74 -13.87
C GLN A 196 31.47 -2.04 -12.64
N HIS A 197 30.61 -1.58 -11.72
CA HIS A 197 30.98 -0.83 -10.53
C HIS A 197 30.36 -1.43 -9.27
N PRO A 198 30.79 -2.64 -8.85
CA PRO A 198 30.17 -3.32 -7.70
C PRO A 198 30.40 -2.59 -6.36
N ASN A 199 31.47 -1.78 -6.24
CA ASN A 199 31.76 -0.94 -5.07
C ASN A 199 31.46 -1.64 -3.72
N PHE A 200 30.47 -1.12 -2.98
CA PHE A 200 30.05 -1.62 -1.67
C PHE A 200 28.77 -2.46 -1.72
N ILE A 201 28.31 -2.88 -2.90
CA ILE A 201 27.06 -3.65 -3.06
C ILE A 201 27.23 -5.02 -2.38
N VAL A 202 26.34 -5.32 -1.44
CA VAL A 202 26.21 -6.62 -0.78
C VAL A 202 25.11 -7.44 -1.47
N SER A 203 23.97 -6.82 -1.75
CA SER A 203 22.87 -7.43 -2.50
C SER A 203 22.16 -6.38 -3.36
N ALA A 204 21.83 -6.74 -4.60
CA ALA A 204 21.04 -5.92 -5.51
C ALA A 204 20.24 -6.83 -6.46
N TYR A 205 19.00 -6.43 -6.77
CA TYR A 205 18.08 -7.14 -7.68
C TYR A 205 17.73 -8.58 -7.28
N LYS A 206 17.83 -8.90 -5.98
CA LYS A 206 17.50 -10.21 -5.40
C LYS A 206 16.46 -10.13 -4.28
N ASP A 207 16.04 -8.92 -3.95
CA ASP A 207 15.17 -8.62 -2.83
C ASP A 207 14.47 -7.28 -3.07
N ASN A 208 13.55 -6.92 -2.17
CA ASN A 208 12.77 -5.69 -2.24
C ASN A 208 13.62 -4.44 -2.01
N VAL A 209 14.85 -4.60 -1.51
CA VAL A 209 15.82 -3.52 -1.30
C VAL A 209 17.18 -3.85 -1.90
N ALA A 210 17.99 -2.82 -2.12
CA ALA A 210 19.43 -2.98 -2.30
C ALA A 210 20.13 -2.86 -0.94
N PHE A 211 21.15 -3.68 -0.70
CA PHE A 211 22.03 -3.58 0.44
C PHE A 211 23.43 -3.15 0.01
N VAL A 212 23.98 -2.15 0.70
CA VAL A 212 25.38 -1.77 0.61
C VAL A 212 26.07 -1.94 1.96
N LYS A 213 27.39 -2.13 1.94
CA LYS A 213 28.18 -2.33 3.15
C LYS A 213 28.05 -1.14 4.11
N GLY A 214 27.69 -1.42 5.36
CA GLY A 214 27.60 -0.44 6.44
C GLY A 214 28.82 -0.49 7.37
N PRO A 215 28.88 0.42 8.35
CA PRO A 215 29.89 0.40 9.40
C PRO A 215 29.56 -0.65 10.48
N VAL A 216 30.48 -0.85 11.43
CA VAL A 216 30.12 -1.47 12.70
C VAL A 216 29.32 -0.47 13.51
N ILE A 217 28.14 -0.88 14.00
CA ILE A 217 27.27 -0.04 14.81
C ILE A 217 27.07 -0.65 16.20
N GLN A 218 26.64 0.17 17.15
CA GLN A 218 26.19 -0.30 18.47
C GLN A 218 24.68 -0.50 18.41
N GLN A 219 24.25 -1.76 18.50
CA GLN A 219 22.84 -2.10 18.70
C GLN A 219 22.47 -1.82 20.15
N PHE A 220 21.44 -1.01 20.37
CA PHE A 220 20.84 -0.75 21.68
C PHE A 220 19.45 -1.38 21.73
N ALA A 221 19.35 -2.52 22.42
CA ALA A 221 18.16 -3.38 22.42
C ALA A 221 17.95 -4.02 23.81
N PRO A 222 16.72 -4.43 24.16
CA PRO A 222 16.49 -5.18 25.39
C PRO A 222 17.18 -6.56 25.33
N LEU A 223 17.66 -7.04 26.48
CA LEU A 223 18.32 -8.35 26.59
C LEU A 223 17.38 -9.51 26.21
N THR A 224 16.08 -9.36 26.50
CA THR A 224 15.04 -10.29 26.04
C THR A 224 13.88 -9.51 25.42
N GLN A 225 13.25 -10.12 24.40
CA GLN A 225 12.28 -9.42 23.54
C GLN A 225 10.81 -9.68 23.94
N HIS A 226 10.54 -10.79 24.62
CA HIS A 226 9.19 -11.25 24.96
C HIS A 226 8.72 -10.79 26.36
N GLN A 227 9.60 -10.19 27.17
CA GLN A 227 9.31 -9.73 28.53
C GLN A 227 10.03 -8.41 28.82
N PRO A 228 9.62 -7.65 29.86
CA PRO A 228 10.38 -6.49 30.31
C PRO A 228 11.79 -6.89 30.73
N ASP A 229 12.80 -6.19 30.21
CA ASP A 229 14.20 -6.46 30.50
C ASP A 229 15.05 -5.18 30.36
N TYR A 230 16.30 -5.24 30.82
CA TYR A 230 17.27 -4.16 30.67
C TYR A 230 17.75 -4.05 29.22
N PHE A 231 18.06 -2.83 28.80
CA PHE A 231 18.75 -2.59 27.54
C PHE A 231 20.25 -2.84 27.67
N ALA A 232 20.85 -3.35 26.61
CA ALA A 232 22.29 -3.52 26.49
C ALA A 232 22.79 -3.02 25.13
N GLU A 233 24.06 -2.64 25.10
CA GLU A 233 24.77 -2.27 23.88
C GLU A 233 25.57 -3.46 23.36
N LYS A 234 25.49 -3.71 22.04
CA LYS A 234 26.25 -4.76 21.38
C LYS A 234 26.81 -4.27 20.03
N PRO A 235 28.11 -4.46 19.75
CA PRO A 235 28.64 -4.18 18.42
C PRO A 235 28.14 -5.20 17.40
N ILE A 236 27.63 -4.73 16.26
CA ILE A 236 27.18 -5.56 15.14
C ILE A 236 27.75 -5.07 13.81
N GLN A 237 28.02 -5.99 12.89
CA GLN A 237 28.33 -5.65 11.49
C GLN A 237 27.02 -5.30 10.78
N SER A 238 26.96 -4.13 10.14
CA SER A 238 25.73 -3.65 9.50
C SER A 238 25.85 -3.52 7.98
N VAL A 239 24.68 -3.51 7.34
CA VAL A 239 24.48 -3.10 5.95
C VAL A 239 23.44 -1.98 5.93
N ILE A 240 23.49 -1.13 4.91
CA ILE A 240 22.52 -0.06 4.69
C ILE A 240 21.55 -0.54 3.60
N SER A 241 20.24 -0.54 3.90
CA SER A 241 19.19 -0.81 2.92
C SER A 241 18.78 0.48 2.21
N LEU A 242 18.51 0.37 0.91
CA LEU A 242 18.10 1.48 0.03
C LEU A 242 16.87 1.04 -0.79
N LYS A 243 15.81 1.86 -0.76
CA LYS A 243 14.62 1.65 -1.59
C LYS A 243 13.94 2.99 -1.89
N ALA A 244 13.27 3.04 -3.04
CA ALA A 244 12.34 4.09 -3.43
C ALA A 244 11.23 3.47 -4.28
N GLU A 245 10.02 3.98 -4.11
CA GLU A 245 8.81 3.59 -4.83
C GLU A 245 8.00 4.81 -5.22
N THR A 246 7.04 4.61 -6.13
CA THR A 246 6.12 5.67 -6.53
C THR A 246 4.67 5.22 -6.37
N HIS A 247 3.79 6.14 -5.97
CA HIS A 247 2.39 5.86 -5.72
C HIS A 247 1.47 6.83 -6.51
N ASN A 248 1.79 6.99 -7.80
CA ASN A 248 1.30 8.07 -8.66
C ASN A 248 -0.21 8.06 -8.89
N PHE A 249 -0.77 6.94 -9.37
CA PHE A 249 -2.18 6.87 -9.73
C PHE A 249 -3.10 7.05 -8.51
N PRO A 250 -2.91 6.32 -7.40
CA PRO A 250 -3.78 6.50 -6.24
C PRO A 250 -3.64 7.90 -5.62
N THR A 251 -2.44 8.49 -5.62
CA THR A 251 -2.27 9.89 -5.16
C THR A 251 -2.97 10.89 -6.07
N THR A 252 -3.12 10.58 -7.37
CA THR A 252 -3.89 11.42 -8.30
C THR A 252 -5.39 11.38 -8.00
N VAL A 253 -5.91 10.21 -7.57
CA VAL A 253 -7.34 9.98 -7.29
C VAL A 253 -7.72 10.46 -5.89
N GLU A 254 -6.96 10.05 -4.87
CA GLU A 254 -7.14 10.44 -3.47
C GLU A 254 -5.74 10.69 -2.85
N PRO A 255 -5.29 11.94 -2.78
CA PRO A 255 -3.90 12.28 -2.49
C PRO A 255 -3.43 11.95 -1.08
N PHE A 256 -4.28 12.04 -0.05
CA PHE A 256 -3.84 11.85 1.33
C PHE A 256 -3.47 10.39 1.57
N ASN A 257 -4.40 9.46 1.39
CA ASN A 257 -4.09 8.04 1.60
C ASN A 257 -3.17 7.51 0.51
N GLY A 258 -3.27 7.98 -0.73
CA GLY A 258 -2.34 7.58 -1.80
C GLY A 258 -0.87 7.83 -1.44
N ALA A 259 -0.56 8.99 -0.87
CA ALA A 259 0.80 9.32 -0.44
C ALA A 259 1.19 8.64 0.90
N ALA A 260 0.23 8.51 1.82
CA ALA A 260 0.44 7.80 3.07
C ALA A 260 0.79 6.32 2.83
N THR A 261 0.04 5.62 1.98
CA THR A 261 0.30 4.21 1.64
C THR A 261 1.52 4.04 0.74
N GLY A 262 1.84 5.03 -0.11
CA GLY A 262 3.12 5.06 -0.81
C GLY A 262 4.32 5.06 0.15
N SER A 263 4.23 5.88 1.21
CA SER A 263 5.24 5.89 2.27
C SER A 263 5.24 4.59 3.08
N GLY A 264 4.05 4.08 3.41
CA GLY A 264 3.88 2.84 4.15
C GLY A 264 4.43 1.61 3.41
N GLY A 265 4.12 1.46 2.13
CA GLY A 265 4.61 0.38 1.27
C GLY A 265 6.13 0.36 1.18
N GLU A 266 6.74 1.52 0.91
CA GLU A 266 8.20 1.64 0.84
C GLU A 266 8.88 1.32 2.19
N ILE A 267 8.27 1.71 3.31
CA ILE A 267 8.75 1.31 4.64
C ILE A 267 8.65 -0.21 4.81
N ARG A 268 7.56 -0.87 4.35
CA ARG A 268 7.41 -2.33 4.44
C ARG A 268 8.43 -3.08 3.59
N ASP A 269 8.76 -2.59 2.40
CA ASP A 269 9.88 -3.15 1.63
C ASP A 269 11.18 -3.12 2.41
N ARG A 270 11.49 -1.98 3.04
CA ARG A 270 12.67 -1.88 3.90
C ARG A 270 12.59 -2.78 5.12
N MET A 271 11.40 -3.05 5.65
CA MET A 271 11.21 -4.04 6.71
C MET A 271 11.44 -5.48 6.21
N ALA A 272 11.06 -5.78 4.96
CA ALA A 272 11.20 -7.07 4.30
C ALA A 272 12.60 -7.35 3.71
N GLY A 273 13.53 -6.39 3.77
CA GLY A 273 14.89 -6.59 3.28
C GLY A 273 15.64 -7.66 4.07
N GLY A 274 16.15 -8.67 3.37
CA GLY A 274 16.82 -9.83 3.95
C GLY A 274 15.88 -10.61 4.88
N LYS A 275 16.34 -10.91 6.09
CA LYS A 275 15.54 -11.55 7.15
C LYS A 275 14.90 -10.53 8.10
N GLY A 276 14.96 -9.24 7.77
CA GLY A 276 14.48 -8.13 8.59
C GLY A 276 15.46 -6.96 8.58
N SER A 277 14.98 -5.80 8.16
CA SER A 277 15.76 -4.55 8.08
C SER A 277 14.99 -3.41 8.75
N MET A 278 15.72 -2.47 9.35
CA MET A 278 15.19 -1.42 10.20
C MET A 278 15.18 -0.09 9.43
N PRO A 279 13.99 0.47 9.11
CA PRO A 279 13.88 1.80 8.50
C PRO A 279 14.54 2.85 9.39
N LEU A 280 15.34 3.74 8.79
CA LEU A 280 16.08 4.79 9.51
C LEU A 280 15.57 6.18 9.16
N ALA A 281 15.56 6.55 7.88
CA ALA A 281 15.13 7.86 7.43
C ALA A 281 14.49 7.78 6.04
N GLY A 282 13.51 8.64 5.79
CA GLY A 282 12.77 8.73 4.55
C GLY A 282 13.08 9.96 3.70
N THR A 283 12.64 9.90 2.45
CA THR A 283 12.59 11.00 1.49
C THR A 283 11.24 11.00 0.78
N ALA A 284 10.76 12.18 0.40
CA ALA A 284 9.54 12.31 -0.41
C ALA A 284 9.77 13.26 -1.60
N VAL A 285 9.29 12.86 -2.78
CA VAL A 285 9.34 13.70 -3.99
C VAL A 285 7.96 13.85 -4.60
N TYR A 286 7.61 15.10 -4.94
CA TYR A 286 6.33 15.46 -5.54
C TYR A 286 6.55 16.11 -6.91
N MET A 287 5.86 15.67 -7.95
CA MET A 287 5.85 16.40 -9.23
C MET A 287 4.42 16.62 -9.71
N THR A 288 4.04 17.87 -9.95
CA THR A 288 2.68 18.26 -10.35
C THR A 288 2.70 19.31 -11.45
N ALA A 289 1.55 19.53 -12.06
CA ALA A 289 1.28 20.76 -12.79
C ALA A 289 1.34 22.01 -11.88
N TYR A 290 1.34 23.21 -12.47
CA TYR A 290 1.38 24.47 -11.70
C TYR A 290 0.13 24.62 -10.82
N PRO A 291 0.32 24.93 -9.52
CA PRO A 291 -0.77 24.97 -8.55
C PRO A 291 -1.61 26.24 -8.63
N ARG A 292 -1.11 27.31 -9.27
CA ARG A 292 -1.85 28.55 -9.54
C ARG A 292 -2.46 29.15 -8.25
N LEU A 293 -1.62 29.27 -7.22
CA LEU A 293 -2.02 29.74 -5.87
C LEU A 293 -1.98 31.27 -5.71
N GLY A 294 -1.34 31.97 -6.65
CA GLY A 294 -1.11 33.43 -6.60
C GLY A 294 -1.69 34.18 -7.79
N GLU A 295 -1.41 35.49 -7.86
CA GLU A 295 -1.83 36.32 -8.99
C GLU A 295 -0.98 36.04 -10.23
N ASN A 296 -1.61 35.47 -11.27
CA ASN A 296 -1.13 35.31 -12.65
C ASN A 296 0.40 35.36 -12.85
N HIS A 297 1.11 34.40 -12.28
CA HIS A 297 2.55 34.30 -12.52
C HIS A 297 2.81 34.10 -14.02
N ALA A 298 3.80 34.82 -14.58
CA ALA A 298 4.02 34.84 -16.03
C ALA A 298 4.25 33.44 -16.62
N TRP A 299 4.95 32.56 -15.88
CA TRP A 299 5.21 31.18 -16.30
C TRP A 299 3.98 30.27 -16.28
N GLU A 300 2.92 30.61 -15.53
CA GLU A 300 1.68 29.82 -15.52
C GLU A 300 0.80 30.08 -16.75
N SER A 301 1.12 31.13 -17.51
CA SER A 301 0.42 31.51 -18.74
C SER A 301 0.86 30.68 -19.96
N VAL A 302 1.91 29.85 -19.83
CA VAL A 302 2.41 28.98 -20.91
C VAL A 302 1.40 27.90 -21.31
N MET A 303 0.47 27.56 -20.42
CA MET A 303 -0.63 26.65 -20.69
C MET A 303 -1.91 27.12 -20.00
N ALA A 304 -3.02 27.09 -20.73
CA ALA A 304 -4.32 27.47 -20.17
C ALA A 304 -4.72 26.53 -19.02
N PRO A 305 -5.33 27.05 -17.94
CA PRO A 305 -5.92 26.22 -16.91
C PRO A 305 -6.95 25.26 -17.53
N ARG A 306 -6.96 24.02 -17.06
CA ARG A 306 -7.90 22.98 -17.50
C ARG A 306 -8.69 22.43 -16.33
N LYS A 307 -9.84 21.82 -16.61
CA LYS A 307 -10.65 21.18 -15.58
C LYS A 307 -9.94 19.92 -15.10
N TRP A 308 -9.61 19.88 -13.82
CA TRP A 308 -9.02 18.71 -13.17
C TRP A 308 -10.05 17.60 -13.00
N LEU A 309 -9.63 16.36 -13.23
CA LEU A 309 -10.49 15.18 -13.11
C LEU A 309 -10.85 14.89 -11.65
N TYR A 310 -9.87 14.97 -10.75
CA TYR A 310 -10.05 14.68 -9.32
C TYR A 310 -9.73 15.91 -8.46
N HIS A 311 -8.46 16.35 -8.43
CA HIS A 311 -7.98 17.43 -7.56
C HIS A 311 -7.12 18.44 -8.31
N ALA A 312 -7.17 19.70 -7.88
CA ALA A 312 -6.26 20.73 -8.36
C ALA A 312 -4.83 20.49 -7.83
N PRO A 313 -3.75 20.88 -8.55
CA PRO A 313 -2.38 20.60 -8.13
C PRO A 313 -2.01 21.16 -6.77
N GLY A 314 -2.52 22.33 -6.39
CA GLY A 314 -2.33 22.87 -5.04
C GLY A 314 -2.92 21.98 -3.95
N GLU A 315 -4.12 21.44 -4.17
CA GLU A 315 -4.76 20.51 -3.23
C GLU A 315 -4.02 19.16 -3.18
N LEU A 316 -3.60 18.64 -4.34
CA LEU A 316 -2.77 17.43 -4.44
C LEU A 316 -1.50 17.57 -3.61
N LEU A 317 -0.77 18.67 -3.78
CA LEU A 317 0.48 18.92 -3.05
C LEU A 317 0.25 18.98 -1.54
N ILE A 318 -0.78 19.68 -1.07
CA ILE A 318 -1.10 19.80 0.35
C ILE A 318 -1.46 18.41 0.91
N LYS A 319 -2.48 17.74 0.35
CA LYS A 319 -2.97 16.47 0.86
C LYS A 319 -1.93 15.35 0.77
N ALA A 320 -1.19 15.25 -0.35
CA ALA A 320 -0.16 14.22 -0.51
C ALA A 320 1.01 14.42 0.46
N SER A 321 1.43 15.65 0.69
CA SER A 321 2.49 15.92 1.66
C SER A 321 2.03 15.75 3.11
N ASP A 322 0.76 16.03 3.41
CA ASP A 322 0.16 15.70 4.71
C ASP A 322 0.09 14.19 4.93
N GLY A 323 -0.32 13.41 3.93
CA GLY A 323 -0.38 11.95 4.01
C GLY A 323 0.98 11.29 4.24
N ALA A 324 2.00 11.70 3.49
CA ALA A 324 3.36 11.19 3.68
C ALA A 324 3.93 11.57 5.06
N SER A 325 3.67 12.80 5.52
CA SER A 325 4.12 13.28 6.84
C SER A 325 3.38 12.54 7.97
N ASP A 326 2.07 12.35 7.84
CA ASP A 326 1.25 11.64 8.83
C ASP A 326 1.75 10.20 9.03
N PHE A 327 2.03 9.50 7.93
CA PHE A 327 2.57 8.14 8.00
C PHE A 327 3.94 8.11 8.66
N GLY A 328 4.87 8.97 8.21
CA GLY A 328 6.21 9.06 8.80
C GLY A 328 6.19 9.37 10.29
N ASN A 329 5.40 10.37 10.69
CA ASN A 329 5.27 10.82 12.09
C ASN A 329 4.71 9.70 12.99
N LYS A 330 3.59 9.09 12.60
CA LYS A 330 2.92 8.07 13.42
C LYS A 330 3.70 6.74 13.46
N PHE A 331 4.38 6.38 12.38
CA PHE A 331 5.28 5.23 12.36
C PHE A 331 6.58 5.50 13.17
N GLY A 332 7.03 6.75 13.19
CA GLY A 332 8.30 7.16 13.79
C GLY A 332 9.48 6.99 12.85
N GLN A 333 9.33 7.41 11.59
CA GLN A 333 10.42 7.59 10.64
C GLN A 333 10.57 9.08 10.30
N PRO A 334 11.75 9.67 10.51
CA PRO A 334 12.00 11.05 10.11
C PRO A 334 12.08 11.16 8.58
N LEU A 335 11.51 12.23 8.01
CA LEU A 335 11.69 12.59 6.60
C LEU A 335 12.72 13.72 6.49
N ILE A 336 13.93 13.37 6.08
CA ILE A 336 15.10 14.25 6.20
C ILE A 336 15.48 14.96 4.89
N CYS A 337 14.93 14.52 3.75
CA CYS A 337 15.16 15.13 2.45
C CYS A 337 13.95 14.94 1.52
N GLY A 338 13.96 15.64 0.39
CA GLY A 338 12.89 15.57 -0.59
C GLY A 338 13.02 16.64 -1.67
N SER A 339 12.11 16.62 -2.64
CA SER A 339 12.05 17.64 -3.70
C SER A 339 10.63 17.83 -4.23
N ILE A 340 10.39 18.98 -4.82
CA ILE A 340 9.16 19.27 -5.57
C ILE A 340 9.53 19.82 -6.94
N LEU A 341 8.80 19.38 -7.97
CA LEU A 341 8.88 19.92 -9.32
C LEU A 341 7.47 20.28 -9.79
N THR A 342 7.24 21.56 -10.08
CA THR A 342 6.05 22.00 -10.80
C THR A 342 6.43 22.24 -12.26
N PHE A 343 5.70 21.64 -13.20
CA PHE A 343 6.03 21.75 -14.61
C PHE A 343 4.81 21.68 -15.52
N GLU A 344 4.73 22.64 -16.43
CA GLU A 344 3.82 22.66 -17.56
C GLU A 344 4.51 23.35 -18.74
N GLN A 345 4.34 22.79 -19.94
CA GLN A 345 4.86 23.38 -21.17
C GLN A 345 3.95 23.05 -22.35
N GLN A 346 3.53 24.07 -23.09
CA GLN A 346 2.86 23.91 -24.39
C GLN A 346 3.89 24.00 -25.52
N MET A 347 3.87 23.05 -26.44
CA MET A 347 4.73 23.00 -27.63
C MET A 347 3.91 22.65 -28.87
N GLY A 348 3.49 23.68 -29.63
CA GLY A 348 2.56 23.51 -30.73
C GLY A 348 1.24 22.92 -30.23
N GLU A 349 0.84 21.76 -30.77
CA GLU A 349 -0.36 21.03 -30.34
C GLU A 349 -0.12 20.10 -29.13
N ARG A 350 1.14 19.86 -28.74
CA ARG A 350 1.48 18.95 -27.63
C ARG A 350 1.59 19.72 -26.31
N ALA A 351 1.00 19.15 -25.26
CA ALA A 351 1.09 19.64 -23.89
C ALA A 351 1.89 18.65 -23.04
N TYR A 352 2.87 19.15 -22.29
CA TYR A 352 3.68 18.38 -21.35
C TYR A 352 3.42 18.90 -19.93
N ALA A 353 2.94 18.02 -19.06
CA ALA A 353 2.62 18.36 -17.67
C ALA A 353 2.52 17.09 -16.81
N PHE A 354 2.54 17.27 -15.49
CA PHE A 354 2.30 16.21 -14.51
C PHE A 354 0.84 16.23 -14.01
N ASP A 355 -0.10 15.88 -14.90
CA ASP A 355 -1.53 15.74 -14.56
C ASP A 355 -1.76 14.53 -13.67
N LYS A 356 -1.09 13.42 -14.01
CA LYS A 356 -0.87 12.30 -13.10
C LYS A 356 0.34 12.67 -12.24
N VAL A 357 0.09 12.96 -10.97
CA VAL A 357 1.14 13.40 -10.03
C VAL A 357 2.19 12.31 -9.85
N ILE A 358 3.45 12.71 -9.76
CA ILE A 358 4.49 11.84 -9.23
C ILE A 358 4.51 12.02 -7.72
N MET A 359 4.23 10.94 -7.00
CA MET A 359 4.46 10.83 -5.57
C MET A 359 5.46 9.71 -5.37
N GLN A 360 6.69 10.06 -5.01
CA GLN A 360 7.73 9.09 -4.69
C GLN A 360 7.99 9.10 -3.20
N ALA A 361 7.97 7.92 -2.60
CA ALA A 361 8.53 7.67 -1.28
C ALA A 361 9.85 6.92 -1.42
N GLY A 362 10.79 7.16 -0.52
CA GLY A 362 12.03 6.41 -0.48
C GLY A 362 12.67 6.51 0.88
N GLY A 363 13.75 5.78 1.07
CA GLY A 363 14.47 5.87 2.32
C GLY A 363 15.68 4.99 2.40
N ILE A 364 16.34 5.14 3.54
CA ILE A 364 17.47 4.32 3.96
C ILE A 364 17.11 3.58 5.24
N GLY A 365 17.68 2.41 5.42
CA GLY A 365 17.57 1.64 6.66
C GLY A 365 18.87 0.91 6.94
N TYR A 366 18.85 0.00 7.91
CA TYR A 366 19.98 -0.85 8.21
C TYR A 366 19.55 -2.27 8.58
N ALA A 367 20.43 -3.24 8.35
CA ALA A 367 20.26 -4.60 8.83
C ALA A 367 21.59 -5.14 9.33
N ARG A 368 21.56 -6.30 9.98
CA ARG A 368 22.79 -7.03 10.26
C ARG A 368 23.31 -7.65 8.98
N GLU A 369 24.62 -7.57 8.76
CA GLU A 369 25.24 -8.07 7.52
C GLU A 369 24.90 -9.56 7.27
N LYS A 370 24.89 -10.37 8.32
CA LYS A 370 24.55 -11.81 8.24
C LYS A 370 23.09 -12.10 7.86
N ASP A 371 22.19 -11.14 8.07
CA ASP A 371 20.75 -11.26 7.81
C ASP A 371 20.34 -10.56 6.51
N SER A 372 21.31 -10.10 5.71
CA SER A 372 21.07 -9.37 4.45
C SER A 372 20.56 -10.25 3.30
N LEU A 373 20.55 -11.57 3.49
CA LEU A 373 20.01 -12.56 2.56
C LEU A 373 18.99 -13.43 3.28
N LYS A 374 17.91 -13.78 2.57
CA LYS A 374 16.88 -14.71 3.03
C LYS A 374 17.43 -16.14 3.03
N ASP A 375 16.93 -16.96 3.94
CA ASP A 375 17.19 -18.39 3.96
C ASP A 375 16.23 -19.12 3.01
N GLU A 376 16.60 -20.31 2.53
CA GLU A 376 15.73 -21.14 1.70
C GLU A 376 14.68 -21.85 2.56
N PRO A 377 13.38 -21.75 2.22
CA PRO A 377 12.34 -22.45 2.96
C PRO A 377 12.34 -23.95 2.67
N VAL A 378 11.94 -24.73 3.67
CA VAL A 378 11.79 -26.18 3.58
C VAL A 378 10.34 -26.59 3.85
N PRO A 379 9.86 -27.75 3.35
CA PRO A 379 8.51 -28.22 3.62
C PRO A 379 8.21 -28.32 5.12
N GLY A 380 7.05 -27.79 5.54
CA GLY A 380 6.60 -27.75 6.93
C GLY A 380 6.95 -26.45 7.67
N ASP A 381 7.71 -25.53 7.05
CA ASP A 381 7.82 -24.16 7.55
C ASP A 381 6.45 -23.49 7.53
N GLN A 382 6.20 -22.67 8.54
CA GLN A 382 4.89 -22.09 8.80
C GLN A 382 4.78 -20.75 8.08
N VAL A 383 3.66 -20.55 7.39
CA VAL A 383 3.33 -19.29 6.72
C VAL A 383 2.56 -18.42 7.70
N VAL A 384 3.14 -17.27 8.04
CA VAL A 384 2.59 -16.31 8.99
C VAL A 384 2.25 -15.02 8.28
N VAL A 385 1.08 -14.47 8.56
CA VAL A 385 0.66 -13.13 8.16
C VAL A 385 0.55 -12.27 9.42
N MET A 386 1.09 -11.07 9.39
CA MET A 386 0.98 -10.10 10.47
C MET A 386 0.39 -8.79 9.96
N GLY A 387 -0.35 -8.08 10.82
CA GLY A 387 -0.83 -6.73 10.55
C GLY A 387 -2.33 -6.58 10.34
N GLY A 388 -2.71 -5.66 9.45
CA GLY A 388 -4.09 -5.21 9.29
C GLY A 388 -5.07 -6.24 8.70
N ASP A 389 -6.36 -6.02 8.95
CA ASP A 389 -7.44 -6.84 8.45
C ASP A 389 -7.72 -6.69 6.95
N ASN A 390 -8.33 -7.70 6.34
CA ASN A 390 -8.77 -7.65 4.96
C ASN A 390 -10.03 -6.80 4.81
N TYR A 391 -9.92 -5.76 3.98
CA TYR A 391 -11.01 -4.91 3.53
C TYR A 391 -11.06 -4.90 2.00
N ARG A 392 -12.16 -4.40 1.44
CA ARG A 392 -12.35 -4.22 0.00
C ARG A 392 -11.58 -3.01 -0.51
N ILE A 393 -10.25 -3.09 -0.50
CA ILE A 393 -9.34 -1.98 -0.78
C ILE A 393 -8.35 -2.40 -1.87
N GLY A 394 -8.10 -1.50 -2.83
CA GLY A 394 -7.09 -1.71 -3.87
C GLY A 394 -7.34 -2.92 -4.76
N MET A 395 -8.59 -3.38 -4.88
CA MET A 395 -8.91 -4.55 -5.72
C MET A 395 -8.50 -4.28 -7.17
N GLY A 396 -7.47 -4.99 -7.64
CA GLY A 396 -6.94 -4.84 -8.99
C GLY A 396 -5.98 -3.66 -9.19
N GLY A 397 -5.40 -3.09 -8.13
CA GLY A 397 -4.51 -1.93 -8.18
C GLY A 397 -3.33 -2.10 -9.14
N GLY A 398 -2.74 -3.29 -9.22
CA GLY A 398 -1.69 -3.63 -10.20
C GLY A 398 -2.14 -3.48 -11.67
N ALA A 399 -3.37 -3.92 -11.99
CA ALA A 399 -3.93 -3.77 -13.34
C ALA A 399 -4.37 -2.33 -13.63
N VAL A 400 -4.99 -1.66 -12.66
CA VAL A 400 -5.51 -0.28 -12.80
C VAL A 400 -4.38 0.76 -12.88
N SER A 401 -3.28 0.57 -12.14
CA SER A 401 -2.11 1.45 -12.21
C SER A 401 -1.39 1.39 -13.57
N SER A 402 -1.60 0.29 -14.32
CA SER A 402 -1.02 0.02 -15.63
C SER A 402 -1.77 0.69 -16.80
N VAL A 403 -2.91 1.36 -16.56
CA VAL A 403 -3.67 2.07 -17.60
C VAL A 403 -3.55 3.60 -17.50
N ALA A 404 -3.92 4.31 -18.58
CA ALA A 404 -3.99 5.77 -18.58
C ALA A 404 -5.16 6.29 -17.75
N THR A 405 -4.96 7.43 -17.07
CA THR A 405 -5.97 8.06 -16.21
C THR A 405 -7.23 8.41 -16.99
N GLY A 406 -8.42 8.11 -16.43
CA GLY A 406 -9.72 8.45 -17.02
C GLY A 406 -10.27 7.48 -18.07
N GLN A 407 -9.63 6.32 -18.30
CA GLN A 407 -10.12 5.28 -19.21
C GLN A 407 -11.09 4.26 -18.57
N LEU A 408 -11.26 4.28 -17.24
CA LEU A 408 -12.02 3.27 -16.49
C LEU A 408 -13.30 3.85 -15.88
N SER A 409 -14.30 2.98 -15.65
CA SER A 409 -15.59 3.37 -15.05
C SER A 409 -15.46 3.77 -13.57
N ASN A 410 -16.32 4.70 -13.09
CA ASN A 410 -16.32 5.23 -11.71
C ASN A 410 -16.27 4.18 -10.59
N ARG A 411 -16.77 2.95 -10.82
CA ARG A 411 -16.75 1.87 -9.81
C ARG A 411 -15.33 1.34 -9.56
N ILE A 412 -14.47 1.34 -10.58
CA ILE A 412 -13.09 0.88 -10.49
C ILE A 412 -12.21 1.95 -9.82
N GLU A 413 -12.55 3.23 -9.97
CA GLU A 413 -11.83 4.35 -9.34
C GLU A 413 -12.02 4.38 -7.83
N LEU A 414 -13.20 4.00 -7.31
CA LEU A 414 -13.42 3.85 -5.87
C LEU A 414 -12.54 2.75 -5.25
N ASN A 415 -12.19 1.71 -6.00
CA ASN A 415 -11.25 0.69 -5.52
C ASN A 415 -9.82 1.24 -5.39
N ALA A 416 -9.50 2.38 -6.01
CA ALA A 416 -8.19 3.01 -5.90
C ALA A 416 -8.01 3.83 -4.62
N VAL A 417 -9.10 4.08 -3.87
CA VAL A 417 -9.04 4.74 -2.57
C VAL A 417 -8.30 3.83 -1.60
N GLN A 418 -7.19 4.34 -1.09
CA GLN A 418 -6.31 3.64 -0.17
C GLN A 418 -6.69 3.92 1.29
N ARG A 419 -6.17 3.12 2.21
CA ARG A 419 -6.40 3.26 3.65
C ARG A 419 -5.09 3.08 4.40
N SER A 420 -4.71 4.06 5.20
CA SER A 420 -3.47 4.02 5.98
C SER A 420 -3.74 3.89 7.49
N ASN A 421 -3.04 2.96 8.15
CA ASN A 421 -2.96 2.90 9.61
C ASN A 421 -1.50 2.75 10.09
N PRO A 422 -0.72 3.84 10.15
CA PRO A 422 0.72 3.76 10.44
C PRO A 422 1.05 3.12 11.80
N GLU A 423 0.14 3.22 12.77
CA GLU A 423 0.26 2.62 14.10
C GLU A 423 0.30 1.08 14.02
N MET A 424 -0.56 0.49 13.20
CA MET A 424 -0.58 -0.95 12.95
C MET A 424 0.77 -1.42 12.36
N GLN A 425 1.29 -0.69 11.37
CA GLN A 425 2.60 -0.99 10.79
C GLN A 425 3.73 -0.85 11.82
N LYS A 426 3.63 0.12 12.74
CA LYS A 426 4.60 0.28 13.84
C LYS A 426 4.61 -0.93 14.77
N ARG A 427 3.45 -1.48 15.12
CA ARG A 427 3.35 -2.70 15.94
C ARG A 427 3.98 -3.90 15.25
N VAL A 428 3.65 -4.10 13.96
CA VAL A 428 4.28 -5.16 13.14
C VAL A 428 5.79 -4.98 13.04
N TYR A 429 6.26 -3.75 12.82
CA TYR A 429 7.68 -3.40 12.82
C TYR A 429 8.36 -3.76 14.12
N ASN A 430 7.77 -3.45 15.28
CA ASN A 430 8.38 -3.77 16.56
C ASN A 430 8.58 -5.29 16.74
N VAL A 431 7.66 -6.12 16.23
CA VAL A 431 7.82 -7.58 16.26
C VAL A 431 8.95 -8.05 15.34
N ILE A 432 9.01 -7.53 14.12
CA ILE A 432 10.09 -7.88 13.16
C ILE A 432 11.45 -7.43 13.71
N ARG A 433 11.52 -6.20 14.21
CA ARG A 433 12.72 -5.63 14.87
C ARG A 433 13.16 -6.51 16.03
N ALA A 434 12.24 -6.94 16.89
CA ALA A 434 12.54 -7.83 18.00
C ALA A 434 13.17 -9.14 17.53
N MET A 435 12.70 -9.75 16.44
CA MET A 435 13.31 -10.96 15.85
C MET A 435 14.69 -10.67 15.24
N ALA A 436 14.82 -9.55 14.53
CA ALA A 436 16.07 -9.13 13.88
C ALA A 436 17.16 -8.72 14.88
N GLU A 437 16.80 -8.32 16.11
CA GLU A 437 17.76 -7.97 17.16
C GLU A 437 18.29 -9.17 17.95
N LEU A 438 17.63 -10.35 17.87
CA LEU A 438 18.08 -11.59 18.52
C LEU A 438 19.38 -12.11 17.95
N ASP A 439 20.26 -12.68 18.78
CA ASP A 439 21.53 -13.26 18.32
C ASP A 439 21.37 -14.22 17.14
N GLU A 440 20.32 -15.02 17.11
CA GLU A 440 19.91 -15.77 15.92
C GLU A 440 18.51 -15.32 15.48
N ASN A 441 18.41 -14.73 14.29
CA ASN A 441 17.14 -14.31 13.72
C ASN A 441 16.35 -15.55 13.22
N PRO A 442 15.17 -15.84 13.79
CA PRO A 442 14.39 -17.03 13.44
C PRO A 442 13.53 -16.87 12.17
N ILE A 443 13.43 -15.67 11.59
CA ILE A 443 12.72 -15.43 10.33
C ILE A 443 13.51 -16.08 9.21
N ILE A 444 12.90 -16.98 8.42
CA ILE A 444 13.55 -17.61 7.26
C ILE A 444 13.51 -16.66 6.06
N SER A 445 12.31 -16.15 5.80
CA SER A 445 12.01 -15.24 4.71
C SER A 445 10.89 -14.31 5.14
N ILE A 446 10.89 -13.08 4.64
CA ILE A 446 9.89 -12.06 4.91
C ILE A 446 9.58 -11.30 3.62
N HIS A 447 8.32 -10.91 3.45
CA HIS A 447 7.85 -10.15 2.29
C HIS A 447 6.77 -9.16 2.71
N ASP A 448 6.73 -7.99 2.08
CA ASP A 448 5.64 -7.04 2.25
C ASP A 448 4.37 -7.51 1.53
N HIS A 449 3.23 -6.95 1.90
CA HIS A 449 2.03 -7.01 1.08
C HIS A 449 1.82 -5.64 0.41
N GLY A 450 1.86 -5.64 -0.92
CA GLY A 450 1.63 -4.49 -1.78
C GLY A 450 0.61 -4.82 -2.87
N ALA A 451 0.97 -4.55 -4.13
CA ALA A 451 0.14 -4.86 -5.29
C ALA A 451 -0.18 -6.37 -5.36
N GLY A 452 -1.45 -6.71 -5.62
CA GLY A 452 -1.94 -8.08 -5.63
C GLY A 452 -2.11 -8.74 -4.24
N GLY A 453 -1.78 -8.05 -3.13
CA GLY A 453 -2.14 -8.50 -1.79
C GLY A 453 -1.50 -9.82 -1.35
N HIS A 454 -2.31 -10.72 -0.79
CA HIS A 454 -1.84 -12.05 -0.35
C HIS A 454 -1.36 -12.90 -1.53
N LEU A 455 -1.92 -12.74 -2.73
CA LEU A 455 -1.51 -13.49 -3.91
C LEU A 455 -0.03 -13.30 -4.19
N ASN A 456 0.41 -12.04 -4.33
CA ASN A 456 1.78 -11.75 -4.70
C ASN A 456 2.72 -12.14 -3.56
N SER A 457 2.47 -11.59 -2.36
CA SER A 457 3.33 -11.81 -1.18
C SER A 457 3.51 -13.29 -0.83
N LEU A 458 2.41 -14.04 -0.73
CA LEU A 458 2.48 -15.45 -0.31
C LEU A 458 2.97 -16.37 -1.42
N SER A 459 2.70 -16.07 -2.70
CA SER A 459 3.25 -16.87 -3.81
C SER A 459 4.76 -16.72 -3.93
N GLU A 460 5.31 -15.53 -3.71
CA GLU A 460 6.76 -15.29 -3.69
C GLU A 460 7.43 -15.97 -2.49
N LEU A 461 6.83 -15.91 -1.30
CA LEU A 461 7.38 -16.58 -0.12
C LEU A 461 7.51 -18.09 -0.32
N VAL A 462 6.53 -18.71 -0.98
CA VAL A 462 6.49 -20.17 -1.17
C VAL A 462 6.98 -20.62 -2.55
N GLU A 463 7.60 -19.74 -3.34
CA GLU A 463 7.98 -20.01 -4.74
C GLU A 463 8.82 -21.30 -4.90
N VAL A 464 9.73 -21.56 -3.95
CA VAL A 464 10.65 -22.71 -4.01
C VAL A 464 9.97 -24.03 -3.63
N THR A 465 8.99 -23.99 -2.73
CA THR A 465 8.42 -25.18 -2.07
C THR A 465 7.00 -25.52 -2.56
N GLY A 466 6.20 -24.51 -2.90
CA GLY A 466 4.75 -24.57 -2.80
C GLY A 466 4.27 -24.28 -1.38
N GLY A 467 2.97 -24.05 -1.23
CA GLY A 467 2.34 -23.72 0.04
C GLY A 467 0.84 -23.98 0.04
N SER A 468 0.31 -24.34 1.21
CA SER A 468 -1.12 -24.49 1.46
C SER A 468 -1.58 -23.45 2.47
N ILE A 469 -2.40 -22.50 2.01
CA ILE A 469 -2.90 -21.36 2.77
C ILE A 469 -4.39 -21.54 3.08
N SER A 470 -4.76 -21.37 4.34
CA SER A 470 -6.13 -21.45 4.83
C SER A 470 -6.79 -20.08 4.76
N ILE A 471 -7.78 -19.90 3.88
CA ILE A 471 -8.48 -18.61 3.68
C ILE A 471 -9.19 -18.19 4.96
N ASP A 472 -9.81 -19.13 5.67
CA ASP A 472 -10.54 -18.90 6.92
C ASP A 472 -9.64 -18.51 8.11
N LYS A 473 -8.32 -18.59 7.95
CA LYS A 473 -7.34 -18.09 8.93
C LYS A 473 -6.73 -16.75 8.54
N LEU A 474 -6.97 -16.26 7.32
CA LEU A 474 -6.56 -14.92 6.92
C LEU A 474 -7.39 -13.90 7.72
N PRO A 475 -6.80 -12.73 8.02
CA PRO A 475 -7.52 -11.72 8.79
C PRO A 475 -8.74 -11.20 8.03
N LEU A 476 -9.86 -10.90 8.69
CA LEU A 476 -11.10 -10.53 8.01
C LEU A 476 -11.75 -9.33 8.70
N GLY A 477 -11.70 -8.18 8.04
CA GLY A 477 -12.27 -6.92 8.54
C GLY A 477 -13.64 -6.62 7.93
N ASP A 478 -13.79 -6.88 6.62
CA ASP A 478 -15.07 -6.82 5.91
C ASP A 478 -15.63 -8.25 5.75
N PRO A 479 -16.72 -8.63 6.46
CA PRO A 479 -17.28 -9.97 6.37
C PRO A 479 -17.99 -10.26 5.04
N THR A 480 -18.08 -9.29 4.14
CA THR A 480 -18.75 -9.41 2.83
C THR A 480 -17.80 -9.77 1.70
N LEU A 481 -16.51 -9.94 1.98
CA LEU A 481 -15.50 -10.30 0.99
C LEU A 481 -15.69 -11.74 0.52
N SER A 482 -15.65 -11.95 -0.81
CA SER A 482 -15.53 -13.30 -1.37
C SER A 482 -14.11 -13.85 -1.22
N ASP A 483 -13.91 -15.16 -1.46
CA ASP A 483 -12.58 -15.79 -1.45
C ASP A 483 -11.58 -15.02 -2.33
N ARG A 484 -12.01 -14.63 -3.54
CA ARG A 484 -11.22 -13.81 -4.47
C ARG A 484 -10.79 -12.48 -3.84
N GLU A 485 -11.70 -11.82 -3.13
CA GLU A 485 -11.45 -10.51 -2.51
C GLU A 485 -10.58 -10.63 -1.26
N ILE A 486 -10.76 -11.68 -0.46
CA ILE A 486 -9.90 -11.97 0.70
C ILE A 486 -8.45 -12.16 0.24
N ILE A 487 -8.22 -12.91 -0.83
CA ILE A 487 -6.86 -13.22 -1.29
C ILE A 487 -6.26 -12.07 -2.12
N GLY A 488 -7.10 -11.33 -2.86
CA GLY A 488 -6.68 -10.32 -3.84
C GLY A 488 -6.71 -8.86 -3.39
N ASN A 489 -7.18 -8.54 -2.18
CA ASN A 489 -7.19 -7.17 -1.71
C ASN A 489 -5.80 -6.64 -1.37
N GLU A 490 -5.60 -5.34 -1.55
CA GLU A 490 -4.36 -4.62 -1.27
C GLU A 490 -4.48 -3.83 0.05
N SER A 491 -5.15 -4.39 1.06
CA SER A 491 -5.15 -3.82 2.41
C SER A 491 -3.72 -3.65 2.92
N GLN A 492 -3.50 -2.58 3.66
CA GLN A 492 -2.17 -2.10 4.01
C GLN A 492 -1.65 -2.70 5.32
N GLU A 493 -0.42 -2.33 5.68
CA GLU A 493 0.23 -2.70 6.95
C GLU A 493 0.39 -4.21 7.20
N ARG A 494 0.44 -5.02 6.13
CA ARG A 494 0.59 -6.48 6.21
C ARG A 494 1.99 -6.94 5.82
N MET A 495 2.50 -7.93 6.53
CA MET A 495 3.77 -8.61 6.27
C MET A 495 3.56 -10.13 6.27
N GLY A 496 4.19 -10.83 5.32
CA GLY A 496 4.24 -12.28 5.27
C GLY A 496 5.60 -12.79 5.75
N LEU A 497 5.62 -13.85 6.54
CA LEU A 497 6.84 -14.44 7.07
C LEU A 497 6.82 -15.97 6.92
N LEU A 498 7.99 -16.54 6.72
CA LEU A 498 8.25 -17.97 6.89
C LEU A 498 9.08 -18.19 8.14
N MET A 499 8.64 -19.14 8.97
CA MET A 499 9.33 -19.50 10.20
C MET A 499 9.23 -20.99 10.50
N GLN A 500 10.27 -21.51 11.16
CA GLN A 500 10.22 -22.86 11.70
C GLN A 500 9.17 -22.97 12.81
N LYS A 501 8.41 -24.07 12.81
CA LYS A 501 7.33 -24.32 13.77
C LYS A 501 7.75 -24.21 15.24
N ASN A 502 8.97 -24.65 15.57
CA ASN A 502 9.50 -24.59 16.94
C ASN A 502 9.92 -23.18 17.39
N LYS A 503 9.95 -22.19 16.47
CA LYS A 503 10.26 -20.79 16.77
C LYS A 503 9.02 -19.90 16.85
N LEU A 504 7.86 -20.37 16.39
CA LEU A 504 6.61 -19.60 16.39
C LEU A 504 6.21 -19.09 17.76
N HIS A 505 6.40 -19.89 18.82
CA HIS A 505 5.98 -19.49 20.16
C HIS A 505 6.62 -18.18 20.62
N LEU A 506 7.89 -17.96 20.26
CA LEU A 506 8.57 -16.71 20.58
C LEU A 506 7.97 -15.53 19.80
N LEU A 507 7.67 -15.72 18.52
CA LEU A 507 7.02 -14.70 17.69
C LEU A 507 5.63 -14.34 18.26
N GLU A 508 4.83 -15.33 18.64
CA GLU A 508 3.50 -15.14 19.24
C GLU A 508 3.56 -14.34 20.55
N GLN A 509 4.53 -14.66 21.43
CA GLN A 509 4.73 -13.91 22.68
C GLN A 509 5.09 -12.45 22.43
N VAL A 510 5.99 -12.19 21.49
CA VAL A 510 6.40 -10.83 21.13
C VAL A 510 5.26 -10.09 20.45
N ALA A 511 4.52 -10.74 19.54
CA ALA A 511 3.34 -10.17 18.89
C ALA A 511 2.27 -9.79 19.91
N ALA A 512 1.98 -10.64 20.89
CA ALA A 512 1.04 -10.32 21.97
C ALA A 512 1.53 -9.12 22.82
N ARG A 513 2.82 -9.05 23.14
CA ARG A 513 3.43 -7.93 23.88
C ARG A 513 3.33 -6.61 23.12
N GLU A 514 3.61 -6.63 21.81
CA GLU A 514 3.50 -5.47 20.91
C GLU A 514 2.07 -5.23 20.44
N ARG A 515 1.11 -6.10 20.84
CA ARG A 515 -0.26 -6.14 20.35
C ARG A 515 -0.36 -6.25 18.83
N ALA A 516 0.65 -6.74 18.12
CA ALA A 516 0.56 -6.90 16.67
C ALA A 516 -0.31 -8.14 16.32
N PRO A 517 -1.36 -8.01 15.49
CA PRO A 517 -2.11 -9.16 15.01
C PRO A 517 -1.21 -10.13 14.24
N LEU A 518 -1.36 -11.42 14.51
CA LEU A 518 -0.56 -12.49 13.95
C LEU A 518 -1.46 -13.68 13.62
N PHE A 519 -1.32 -14.19 12.40
CA PHE A 519 -2.11 -15.27 11.86
C PHE A 519 -1.20 -16.34 11.27
N VAL A 520 -1.23 -17.55 11.81
CA VAL A 520 -0.57 -18.71 11.20
C VAL A 520 -1.53 -19.30 10.18
N VAL A 521 -1.33 -18.93 8.91
CA VAL A 521 -2.32 -19.14 7.83
C VAL A 521 -2.07 -20.42 7.06
N GLY A 522 -0.87 -21.01 7.13
CA GLY A 522 -0.54 -22.16 6.32
C GLY A 522 0.84 -22.74 6.58
N GLU A 523 1.28 -23.60 5.67
CA GLU A 523 2.62 -24.18 5.68
C GLU A 523 3.15 -24.40 4.26
N THR A 524 4.47 -24.39 4.13
CA THR A 524 5.18 -24.75 2.90
C THR A 524 5.04 -26.24 2.61
N THR A 525 4.91 -26.59 1.34
CA THR A 525 4.71 -27.97 0.87
C THR A 525 5.92 -28.48 0.09
N SER A 526 5.86 -29.70 -0.45
CA SER A 526 6.92 -30.26 -1.29
C SER A 526 6.47 -30.49 -2.74
N ASN A 527 5.33 -29.92 -3.15
CA ASN A 527 4.66 -30.23 -4.41
C ASN A 527 4.65 -29.05 -5.40
N GLN A 528 5.29 -27.92 -5.06
CA GLN A 528 5.36 -26.70 -5.88
C GLN A 528 3.98 -26.18 -6.33
N LYS A 529 2.94 -26.50 -5.57
CA LYS A 529 1.59 -25.95 -5.76
C LYS A 529 1.32 -24.86 -4.75
N LEU A 530 0.62 -23.83 -5.19
CA LEU A 530 0.01 -22.85 -4.32
C LEU A 530 -1.47 -23.20 -4.20
N THR A 531 -1.90 -23.51 -2.99
CA THR A 531 -3.30 -23.80 -2.69
C THR A 531 -3.83 -22.77 -1.71
N PHE A 532 -4.91 -22.08 -2.07
CA PHE A 532 -5.73 -21.32 -1.13
C PHE A 532 -7.02 -22.12 -0.90
N ILE A 533 -7.21 -22.61 0.32
CA ILE A 533 -8.33 -23.47 0.69
C ILE A 533 -9.13 -22.86 1.83
N ASN A 534 -10.45 -22.87 1.72
CA ASN A 534 -11.32 -22.65 2.86
C ASN A 534 -11.47 -23.99 3.59
N THR A 535 -10.90 -24.12 4.78
CA THR A 535 -10.86 -25.41 5.48
C THR A 535 -12.22 -25.82 6.06
N GLN A 536 -13.16 -24.90 6.16
CA GLN A 536 -14.52 -25.16 6.64
C GLN A 536 -15.41 -25.76 5.53
N THR A 537 -15.25 -25.29 4.29
CA THR A 537 -16.04 -25.75 3.13
C THR A 537 -15.31 -26.81 2.29
N GLY A 538 -13.98 -26.89 2.40
CA GLY A 538 -13.11 -27.67 1.53
C GLY A 538 -12.91 -27.06 0.14
N HIS A 539 -13.53 -25.91 -0.15
CA HIS A 539 -13.40 -25.21 -1.41
C HIS A 539 -11.98 -24.67 -1.59
N LYS A 540 -11.39 -24.91 -2.77
CA LYS A 540 -10.07 -24.39 -3.12
C LYS A 540 -10.25 -23.22 -4.07
N ALA A 541 -10.07 -22.01 -3.55
CA ALA A 541 -10.09 -20.82 -4.38
C ALA A 541 -8.96 -20.84 -5.42
N ILE A 542 -7.79 -21.34 -5.05
CA ILE A 542 -6.66 -21.53 -5.98
C ILE A 542 -6.09 -22.93 -5.74
N ASP A 543 -5.85 -23.68 -6.82
CA ASP A 543 -5.11 -24.95 -6.77
C ASP A 543 -4.28 -25.12 -8.06
N LEU A 544 -3.20 -24.34 -8.14
CA LEU A 544 -2.32 -24.27 -9.31
C LEU A 544 -0.89 -24.63 -8.94
N SER A 545 -0.14 -25.16 -9.92
CA SER A 545 1.32 -25.16 -9.80
C SER A 545 1.81 -23.72 -9.85
N LEU A 546 2.88 -23.40 -9.12
CA LEU A 546 3.50 -22.07 -9.16
C LEU A 546 3.94 -21.72 -10.58
N PHE A 547 4.41 -22.71 -11.34
CA PHE A 547 4.74 -22.56 -12.76
C PHE A 547 3.55 -22.09 -13.60
N ASP A 548 2.35 -22.65 -13.37
CA ASP A 548 1.14 -22.28 -14.11
C ASP A 548 0.60 -20.91 -13.69
N LEU A 549 0.72 -20.55 -12.41
CA LEU A 549 0.32 -19.22 -11.91
C LEU A 549 1.22 -18.11 -12.46
N PHE A 550 2.54 -18.35 -12.46
CA PHE A 550 3.51 -17.38 -12.95
C PHE A 550 3.53 -17.28 -14.47
N GLY A 551 3.14 -18.34 -15.18
CA GLY A 551 3.11 -18.36 -16.64
C GLY A 551 4.47 -18.07 -17.30
N LYS A 552 4.49 -18.17 -18.63
CA LYS A 552 5.55 -17.61 -19.47
C LYS A 552 4.90 -16.93 -20.67
N PRO A 553 4.24 -15.78 -20.47
CA PRO A 553 3.72 -15.03 -21.61
C PRO A 553 4.87 -14.68 -22.57
N PRO A 554 4.59 -14.54 -23.87
CA PRO A 554 5.60 -14.19 -24.86
C PRO A 554 6.30 -12.87 -24.49
N GLN A 555 7.57 -12.77 -24.88
CA GLN A 555 8.37 -11.59 -24.58
C GLN A 555 7.77 -10.34 -25.23
N THR A 556 7.62 -9.26 -24.46
CA THR A 556 7.15 -7.98 -24.97
C THR A 556 8.16 -7.38 -25.96
N ILE A 557 7.67 -6.97 -27.13
CA ILE A 557 8.47 -6.28 -28.15
C ILE A 557 7.91 -4.87 -28.30
N LEU A 558 8.75 -3.86 -28.09
CA LEU A 558 8.42 -2.45 -28.28
C LEU A 558 9.16 -1.92 -29.51
N SER A 559 8.38 -1.47 -30.50
CA SER A 559 8.91 -0.83 -31.71
C SER A 559 8.62 0.66 -31.66
N ASP A 560 9.66 1.47 -31.83
CA ASP A 560 9.55 2.93 -31.80
C ASP A 560 10.46 3.60 -32.84
N ILE A 561 10.25 4.88 -33.07
CA ILE A 561 11.03 5.71 -33.99
C ILE A 561 11.56 6.93 -33.26
N THR A 562 12.77 7.37 -33.63
CA THR A 562 13.35 8.58 -33.08
C THR A 562 12.64 9.80 -33.65
N GLU A 563 11.94 10.54 -32.80
CA GLU A 563 11.38 11.85 -33.15
C GLU A 563 12.42 12.96 -32.93
N ASN A 564 12.73 13.73 -33.98
CA ASN A 564 13.53 14.95 -33.86
C ASN A 564 12.61 16.13 -33.52
N ILE A 565 12.59 16.53 -32.26
CA ILE A 565 11.86 17.70 -31.79
C ILE A 565 12.77 18.92 -31.89
N GLU A 566 12.49 19.85 -32.79
CA GLU A 566 13.19 21.13 -32.84
C GLU A 566 12.72 22.03 -31.69
N LEU A 567 13.62 22.28 -30.73
CA LEU A 567 13.38 23.22 -29.64
C LEU A 567 13.81 24.62 -30.07
N GLN A 568 12.95 25.61 -29.86
CA GLN A 568 13.30 27.02 -30.08
C GLN A 568 14.32 27.48 -29.03
N GLU A 569 15.37 28.17 -29.47
CA GLU A 569 16.33 28.80 -28.58
C GLU A 569 15.63 29.89 -27.75
N GLN A 570 15.84 29.87 -26.44
CA GLN A 570 15.24 30.86 -25.54
C GLN A 570 16.06 32.13 -25.58
N HIS A 571 15.42 33.25 -25.90
CA HIS A 571 16.02 34.58 -25.83
C HIS A 571 15.67 35.23 -24.48
N TYR A 572 16.70 35.66 -23.75
CA TYR A 572 16.54 36.39 -22.50
C TYR A 572 16.98 37.85 -22.67
N ASP A 573 16.31 38.74 -21.94
CA ASP A 573 16.62 40.16 -21.90
C ASP A 573 17.45 40.45 -20.63
N VAL A 574 18.70 40.85 -20.80
CA VAL A 574 19.62 41.12 -19.68
C VAL A 574 19.09 42.24 -18.78
N ASP A 575 18.32 43.18 -19.33
CA ASP A 575 17.72 44.28 -18.57
C ASP A 575 16.62 43.80 -17.61
N LYS A 576 16.11 42.55 -17.79
CA LYS A 576 15.09 41.91 -16.94
C LYS A 576 15.66 40.97 -15.88
N LEU A 577 16.98 40.96 -15.66
CA LEU A 577 17.62 40.04 -14.71
C LEU A 577 16.95 40.04 -13.32
N HIS A 578 16.65 41.22 -12.77
CA HIS A 578 15.98 41.32 -11.45
C HIS A 578 14.58 40.70 -11.45
N GLN A 579 13.83 40.86 -12.54
CA GLN A 579 12.53 40.22 -12.71
C GLN A 579 12.70 38.69 -12.78
N TYR A 580 13.59 38.19 -13.63
CA TYR A 580 13.81 36.74 -13.78
C TYR A 580 14.25 36.09 -12.47
N VAL A 581 15.15 36.73 -11.71
CA VAL A 581 15.55 36.22 -10.39
C VAL A 581 14.36 36.19 -9.44
N SER A 582 13.53 37.23 -9.43
CA SER A 582 12.32 37.28 -8.59
C SER A 582 11.33 36.17 -8.97
N GLU A 583 11.10 35.94 -10.26
CA GLU A 583 10.21 34.88 -10.77
C GLU A 583 10.76 33.49 -10.44
N VAL A 584 12.05 33.25 -10.66
CA VAL A 584 12.71 31.97 -10.33
C VAL A 584 12.61 31.66 -8.83
N LEU A 585 12.78 32.66 -7.96
CA LEU A 585 12.66 32.47 -6.51
C LEU A 585 11.22 32.21 -6.03
N GLN A 586 10.22 32.53 -6.86
CA GLN A 586 8.80 32.27 -6.58
C GLN A 586 8.33 30.91 -7.12
N LEU A 587 9.05 30.29 -8.05
CA LEU A 587 8.74 28.93 -8.52
C LEU A 587 8.74 27.96 -7.34
N GLU A 588 7.71 27.12 -7.23
CA GLU A 588 7.58 26.18 -6.10
C GLU A 588 8.78 25.23 -6.03
N ALA A 589 9.38 24.86 -7.16
CA ALA A 589 10.59 24.04 -7.23
C ALA A 589 11.79 24.70 -6.52
N VAL A 590 11.89 26.04 -6.51
CA VAL A 590 13.04 26.81 -5.99
C VAL A 590 12.73 27.44 -4.63
N ALA A 591 11.51 27.93 -4.43
CA ALA A 591 11.07 28.67 -3.25
C ALA A 591 11.28 27.89 -1.93
N CYS A 592 11.11 28.56 -0.78
CA CYS A 592 11.26 27.91 0.53
C CYS A 592 10.31 26.72 0.71
N LYS A 593 10.81 25.63 1.32
CA LYS A 593 10.06 24.37 1.56
C LYS A 593 9.63 24.18 3.01
N ASP A 594 9.66 25.22 3.82
CA ASP A 594 9.31 25.16 5.26
C ASP A 594 7.94 24.53 5.54
N TRP A 595 6.98 24.72 4.63
CA TRP A 595 5.63 24.13 4.74
C TRP A 595 5.62 22.60 4.53
N LEU A 596 6.61 22.04 3.83
CA LEU A 596 6.82 20.60 3.71
C LEU A 596 7.63 20.04 4.88
N THR A 597 8.63 20.80 5.34
CA THR A 597 9.59 20.27 6.30
C THR A 597 9.14 20.44 7.75
N ASN A 598 8.37 21.48 8.11
CA ASN A 598 8.06 21.78 9.52
C ASN A 598 6.88 20.97 10.09
N LYS A 599 6.13 20.26 9.25
CA LYS A 599 5.02 19.40 9.66
C LYS A 599 5.42 17.94 9.90
N VAL A 600 6.67 17.60 9.61
CA VAL A 600 7.18 16.23 9.66
C VAL A 600 8.30 16.10 10.69
N ASP A 601 8.37 14.94 11.32
CA ASP A 601 9.47 14.56 12.20
C ASP A 601 10.78 14.48 11.39
N ARG A 602 11.86 14.98 11.99
CA ARG A 602 13.20 15.07 11.40
C ARG A 602 14.29 14.72 12.43
N SER A 603 13.91 14.16 13.57
CA SER A 603 14.79 13.92 14.72
C SER A 603 14.88 12.46 15.14
#